data_AF-A0A7R8ZGP7-F1
#
_entry.id   AF-A0A7R8ZGP7-F1
#
_cell.length_a   1.000
_cell.length_b   1.000
_cell.length_c   1.000
_cell.angle_alpha   90.00
_cell.angle_beta   90.00
_cell.angle_gamma   90.00
#
_symmetry.space_group_name_H-M   'P 1'
#
loop_
_entity.id
_entity.type
_entity.pdbx_description
1 polymer ?
#
loop_
_entity_poly.entity_id
_entity_poly.type
_entity_poly.pdbx_seq_one_letter_code
_entity_poly.pdbx_strand_id
1 'polypeptide(L)'
;MKLSFKADYYVLTRLSFVTSYIFPIEYLFLFKLTNVALRSIYLFVLPLEQNLLKELTVHFWSQSSIIQVPYSSRHRNEFIKTMGLLTEGSPLSWEETKALSEHVRHHGVVQFINLYRRLRDRQGDVLKWGDEVEYMIVKFDDKKKTAKLSLRALEVLNVLQEKELSDPEGVKSLWRPEYGAYMIEGTPGKPYGGLLAHFNIVEANMRYRREEAQRLLQPNEVVMSLTSFP
;
A
#
# COMPACT_ATOMS: atom_id res chain seq x y z
N MET A 1 -9.63 -37.95 41.02
CA MET A 1 -10.03 -38.11 39.61
C MET A 1 -10.26 -36.71 39.04
N LYS A 2 -9.29 -36.17 38.28
CA LYS A 2 -9.31 -34.78 37.80
C LYS A 2 -10.12 -34.68 36.50
N LEU A 3 -11.14 -33.83 36.50
CA LEU A 3 -11.87 -33.41 35.31
C LEU A 3 -10.96 -32.51 34.46
N SER A 4 -10.71 -32.92 33.21
CA SER A 4 -10.04 -32.12 32.19
C SER A 4 -11.11 -31.55 31.26
N PHE A 5 -11.27 -30.23 31.27
CA PHE A 5 -11.97 -29.50 30.22
C PHE A 5 -10.98 -29.24 29.08
N LYS A 6 -11.24 -29.78 27.89
CA LYS A 6 -10.67 -29.27 26.64
C LYS A 6 -11.56 -28.15 26.14
N ALA A 7 -11.00 -26.95 26.00
CA ALA A 7 -11.63 -25.88 25.25
C ALA A 7 -11.11 -25.95 23.81
N ASP A 8 -11.98 -26.28 22.87
CA ASP A 8 -11.71 -26.13 21.45
C ASP A 8 -11.94 -24.66 21.07
N TYR A 9 -10.86 -23.97 20.69
CA TYR A 9 -10.95 -22.60 20.18
C TYR A 9 -11.27 -22.64 18.69
N TYR A 10 -12.50 -22.29 18.32
CA TYR A 10 -12.87 -21.96 16.94
C TYR A 10 -12.49 -20.50 16.68
N VAL A 11 -11.58 -20.26 15.73
CA VAL A 11 -11.32 -18.91 15.21
C VAL A 11 -12.47 -18.54 14.25
N LEU A 12 -13.37 -17.69 14.74
CA LEU A 12 -14.36 -16.99 13.91
C LEU A 12 -13.66 -15.80 13.24
N THR A 13 -13.14 -15.98 12.02
CA THR A 13 -12.72 -14.87 11.17
C THR A 13 -13.96 -14.18 10.61
N ARG A 14 -14.32 -13.03 11.20
CA ARG A 14 -15.34 -12.12 10.66
C ARG A 14 -14.73 -11.33 9.52
N LEU A 15 -15.02 -11.73 8.27
CA LEU A 15 -14.81 -10.89 7.09
C LEU A 15 -15.67 -9.63 7.25
N SER A 16 -15.03 -8.51 7.58
CA SER A 16 -15.67 -7.22 7.75
C SER A 16 -15.46 -6.43 6.46
N PHE A 17 -16.49 -6.33 5.62
CA PHE A 17 -16.53 -5.36 4.54
C PHE A 17 -16.86 -4.00 5.14
N VAL A 18 -15.89 -3.08 5.13
CA VAL A 18 -16.13 -1.68 5.49
C VAL A 18 -16.64 -0.98 4.23
N THR A 19 -17.96 -0.83 4.13
CA THR A 19 -18.56 0.13 3.19
C THR A 19 -18.72 1.47 3.91
N SER A 20 -17.78 2.38 3.71
CA SER A 20 -17.91 3.78 4.12
C SER A 20 -18.65 4.54 3.01
N TYR A 21 -19.98 4.61 3.11
CA TYR A 21 -20.78 5.51 2.28
C TYR A 21 -20.89 6.88 2.96
N ILE A 22 -20.28 7.91 2.38
CA ILE A 22 -20.71 9.31 2.53
C ILE A 22 -20.57 9.99 1.16
N PHE A 23 -21.67 10.06 0.40
CA PHE A 23 -22.25 11.25 -0.26
C PHE A 23 -23.46 10.79 -1.09
N PRO A 24 -24.56 11.57 -1.15
CA PRO A 24 -25.81 11.16 -1.77
C PRO A 24 -25.75 11.48 -3.27
N ILE A 25 -25.77 10.46 -4.10
CA ILE A 25 -26.18 10.59 -5.51
C ILE A 25 -27.11 9.42 -5.77
N GLU A 26 -28.41 9.73 -5.91
CA GLU A 26 -29.43 8.81 -6.34
C GLU A 26 -29.13 8.34 -7.76
N TYR A 27 -28.58 7.14 -7.93
CA TYR A 27 -28.85 6.28 -9.08
C TYR A 27 -28.86 4.82 -8.62
N LEU A 28 -30.07 4.27 -8.57
CA LEU A 28 -30.37 2.91 -8.13
C LEU A 28 -29.98 1.90 -9.23
N PHE A 29 -28.86 1.19 -9.09
CA PHE A 29 -28.58 -0.02 -9.87
C PHE A 29 -28.71 -1.26 -8.98
N LEU A 30 -29.85 -1.94 -9.10
CA LEU A 30 -30.15 -3.21 -8.43
C LEU A 30 -29.64 -4.38 -9.28
N PHE A 31 -28.51 -4.99 -8.91
CA PHE A 31 -28.13 -6.32 -9.40
C PHE A 31 -28.64 -7.37 -8.42
N LYS A 32 -29.72 -8.06 -8.77
CA LYS A 32 -30.16 -9.27 -8.08
C LYS A 32 -29.63 -10.47 -8.88
N LEU A 33 -28.64 -11.17 -8.32
CA LEU A 33 -28.17 -12.46 -8.82
C LEU A 33 -29.25 -13.51 -8.54
N THR A 34 -29.98 -13.94 -9.57
CA THR A 34 -30.66 -15.23 -9.58
C THR A 34 -30.47 -15.90 -10.95
N ASN A 35 -30.07 -17.17 -10.89
CA ASN A 35 -29.77 -18.03 -12.04
C ASN A 35 -30.95 -18.21 -13.03
N VAL A 36 -30.55 -18.55 -14.26
CA VAL A 36 -31.29 -19.23 -15.35
C VAL A 36 -32.13 -18.36 -16.30
N ALA A 37 -31.87 -18.62 -17.59
CA ALA A 37 -32.68 -18.39 -18.80
C ALA A 37 -32.35 -17.18 -19.69
N LEU A 38 -31.91 -17.53 -20.89
CA LEU A 38 -31.89 -16.76 -22.15
C LEU A 38 -32.90 -15.60 -22.21
N ARG A 39 -32.43 -14.40 -22.57
CA ARG A 39 -32.98 -13.57 -23.66
C ARG A 39 -32.15 -12.30 -23.87
N SER A 40 -32.00 -11.96 -25.14
CA SER A 40 -31.34 -10.78 -25.72
C SER A 40 -31.70 -9.47 -25.01
N ILE A 41 -30.70 -8.59 -24.84
CA ILE A 41 -30.93 -7.21 -24.38
C ILE A 41 -30.42 -6.25 -25.46
N TYR A 42 -31.34 -5.40 -25.93
CA TYR A 42 -31.13 -4.31 -26.86
C TYR A 42 -30.36 -3.17 -26.19
N LEU A 43 -29.28 -2.69 -26.82
CA LEU A 43 -28.59 -1.46 -26.42
C LEU A 43 -29.42 -0.26 -26.88
N PHE A 44 -30.00 0.49 -25.94
CA PHE A 44 -30.49 1.85 -26.21
C PHE A 44 -29.31 2.82 -26.01
N VAL A 45 -28.80 3.36 -27.11
CA VAL A 45 -27.89 4.51 -27.12
C VAL A 45 -28.76 5.77 -27.10
N LEU A 46 -28.61 6.60 -26.07
CA LEU A 46 -29.07 7.99 -26.10
C LEU A 46 -27.85 8.94 -26.08
N PRO A 47 -27.96 10.10 -26.74
CA PRO A 47 -26.82 10.78 -27.35
C PRO A 47 -26.09 11.65 -26.33
N LEU A 48 -24.79 11.40 -26.15
CA LEU A 48 -23.90 12.37 -25.51
C LEU A 48 -23.53 13.44 -26.55
N GLU A 49 -23.82 14.68 -26.17
CA GLU A 49 -23.67 15.90 -26.95
C GLU A 49 -22.33 16.02 -27.69
N GLN A 50 -22.43 16.39 -28.96
CA GLN A 50 -21.34 16.60 -29.91
C GLN A 50 -20.59 17.93 -29.73
N ASN A 51 -20.30 18.38 -28.50
CA ASN A 51 -19.68 19.70 -28.28
C ASN A 51 -18.36 19.71 -27.48
N LEU A 52 -17.67 18.58 -27.36
CA LEU A 52 -16.30 18.51 -26.78
C LEU A 52 -15.25 18.01 -27.80
N LEU A 53 -15.50 18.26 -29.09
CA LEU A 53 -14.61 17.91 -30.21
C LEU A 53 -14.19 19.12 -31.07
N LYS A 54 -14.12 20.30 -30.48
CA LYS A 54 -13.48 21.47 -31.10
C LYS A 54 -12.51 22.05 -30.09
N GLU A 55 -11.23 22.10 -30.49
CA GLU A 55 -10.05 22.57 -29.74
C GLU A 55 -9.25 21.49 -29.01
N LEU A 56 -8.52 20.69 -29.79
CA LEU A 56 -7.17 20.21 -29.42
C LEU A 56 -6.41 19.84 -30.72
N THR A 57 -6.34 20.81 -31.63
CA THR A 57 -5.29 20.84 -32.65
C THR A 57 -4.19 21.75 -32.09
N VAL A 58 -3.30 21.19 -31.28
CA VAL A 58 -2.05 21.89 -30.91
C VAL A 58 -0.89 21.09 -31.46
N HIS A 59 -0.21 21.76 -32.36
CA HIS A 59 0.89 21.30 -33.19
C HIS A 59 2.05 20.74 -32.36
N PHE A 60 2.56 19.60 -32.82
CA PHE A 60 3.90 19.11 -32.50
C PHE A 60 4.94 20.17 -32.90
N TRP A 61 5.65 20.73 -31.92
CA TRP A 61 6.94 21.36 -32.14
C TRP A 61 7.93 20.81 -31.10
N SER A 62 8.88 20.03 -31.61
CA SER A 62 10.09 19.65 -30.90
C SER A 62 10.98 20.88 -30.74
N GLN A 63 11.19 21.34 -29.51
CA GLN A 63 12.37 22.12 -29.15
C GLN A 63 12.78 21.77 -27.71
N SER A 64 13.85 20.98 -27.62
CA SER A 64 14.60 20.74 -26.40
C SER A 64 15.32 22.02 -26.00
N SER A 65 14.77 22.74 -25.02
CA SER A 65 15.44 23.87 -24.38
C SER A 65 15.62 23.52 -22.90
N ILE A 66 16.76 22.89 -22.59
CA ILE A 66 17.21 22.63 -21.22
C ILE A 66 17.57 23.99 -20.62
N ILE A 67 16.73 24.49 -19.71
CA ILE A 67 17.09 25.63 -18.86
C ILE A 67 17.95 25.07 -17.72
N GLN A 68 19.28 25.18 -17.85
CA GLN A 68 20.21 24.97 -16.75
C GLN A 68 20.17 26.19 -15.82
N VAL A 69 19.70 26.00 -14.59
CA VAL A 69 19.88 26.97 -13.50
C VAL A 69 21.16 26.59 -12.75
N PRO A 70 22.14 27.50 -12.53
CA PRO A 70 23.40 27.15 -11.90
C PRO A 70 23.23 26.99 -10.38
N TYR A 71 23.47 25.79 -9.86
CA TYR A 71 23.54 25.53 -8.43
C TYR A 71 24.95 25.87 -7.92
N SER A 72 25.05 26.83 -6.99
CA SER A 72 26.29 27.18 -6.32
C SER A 72 26.61 26.14 -5.24
N SER A 73 27.80 25.56 -5.34
CA SER A 73 28.32 24.57 -4.42
C SER A 73 28.66 25.18 -3.05
N ARG A 74 27.96 24.74 -1.99
CA ARG A 74 28.48 24.56 -0.62
C ARG A 74 27.32 24.22 0.33
N HIS A 75 27.24 22.96 0.73
CA HIS A 75 27.22 22.45 2.12
C HIS A 75 26.78 20.97 2.07
N ARG A 76 27.55 20.13 2.76
CA ARG A 76 27.30 18.70 3.00
C ARG A 76 25.83 18.45 3.37
N ASN A 77 25.21 17.38 2.87
CA ASN A 77 24.15 16.64 3.58
C ASN A 77 23.96 15.24 2.98
N GLU A 78 23.57 14.32 3.87
CA GLU A 78 23.42 12.88 3.71
C GLU A 78 22.62 12.46 2.46
N PHE A 79 23.13 11.44 1.77
CA PHE A 79 22.35 10.66 0.81
C PHE A 79 21.31 9.84 1.60
N ILE A 80 20.10 10.36 1.75
CA ILE A 80 18.97 9.59 2.28
C ILE A 80 18.41 8.71 1.15
N LYS A 81 18.32 7.41 1.46
CA LYS A 81 18.06 6.29 0.55
C LYS A 81 16.60 6.25 0.12
N THR A 82 16.40 5.92 -1.15
CA THR A 82 15.13 5.74 -1.87
C THR A 82 14.22 4.72 -1.17
N MET A 83 13.05 5.16 -0.70
CA MET A 83 11.99 4.31 -0.18
C MET A 83 11.03 3.92 -1.31
N GLY A 84 10.45 2.73 -1.30
CA GLY A 84 9.33 2.38 -2.21
C GLY A 84 8.13 3.31 -2.00
N LEU A 85 7.48 3.75 -3.10
CA LEU A 85 6.40 4.77 -3.24
C LEU A 85 6.65 6.16 -2.57
N LEU A 86 7.30 6.22 -1.42
CA LEU A 86 7.63 7.42 -0.67
C LEU A 86 8.96 8.00 -1.13
N THR A 87 8.95 8.75 -2.22
CA THR A 87 10.10 9.57 -2.58
C THR A 87 10.16 10.80 -1.67
N GLU A 88 11.35 11.16 -1.18
CA GLU A 88 11.55 12.39 -0.42
C GLU A 88 11.14 13.61 -1.28
N GLY A 89 10.33 14.48 -0.71
CA GLY A 89 9.83 15.69 -1.36
C GLY A 89 9.45 16.73 -0.32
N SER A 90 9.30 17.99 -0.74
CA SER A 90 8.87 19.07 0.15
C SER A 90 7.34 19.05 0.26
N PRO A 91 6.77 18.72 1.42
CA PRO A 91 5.32 18.77 1.60
C PRO A 91 4.84 20.22 1.52
N LEU A 92 3.73 20.43 0.83
CA LEU A 92 3.03 21.72 0.80
C LEU A 92 2.21 21.90 2.07
N SER A 93 1.98 23.15 2.48
CA SER A 93 1.00 23.45 3.53
C SER A 93 -0.41 23.07 3.08
N TRP A 94 -1.35 23.05 4.02
CA TRP A 94 -2.75 22.80 3.69
C TRP A 94 -3.30 23.86 2.73
N GLU A 95 -2.96 25.12 2.94
CA GLU A 95 -3.42 26.26 2.14
C GLU A 95 -2.89 26.15 0.70
N GLU A 96 -1.60 25.84 0.54
CA GLU A 96 -0.95 25.63 -0.75
C GLU A 96 -1.53 24.41 -1.47
N THR A 97 -1.71 23.30 -0.76
CA THR A 97 -2.30 22.06 -1.30
C THR A 97 -3.74 22.29 -1.76
N LYS A 98 -4.54 23.00 -0.97
CA LYS A 98 -5.93 23.31 -1.29
C LYS A 98 -6.04 24.17 -2.54
N ALA A 99 -5.15 25.16 -2.70
CA ALA A 99 -5.09 25.98 -3.92
C ALA A 99 -4.81 25.15 -5.18
N LEU A 100 -4.08 24.03 -5.06
CA LEU A 100 -3.76 23.12 -6.15
C LEU A 100 -4.73 21.93 -6.29
N SER A 101 -5.77 21.85 -5.46
CA SER A 101 -6.67 20.68 -5.41
C SER A 101 -7.35 20.37 -6.75
N GLU A 102 -7.74 21.38 -7.51
CA GLU A 102 -8.35 21.19 -8.84
C GLU A 102 -7.33 20.67 -9.87
N HIS A 103 -6.11 21.19 -9.83
CA HIS A 103 -5.01 20.72 -10.67
C HIS A 103 -4.72 19.24 -10.41
N VAL A 104 -4.58 18.84 -9.14
CA VAL A 104 -4.35 17.45 -8.74
C VAL A 104 -5.49 16.54 -9.22
N ARG A 105 -6.75 16.96 -9.03
CA ARG A 105 -7.91 16.17 -9.47
C ARG A 105 -7.93 16.00 -10.99
N HIS A 106 -7.76 17.08 -11.74
CA HIS A 106 -7.76 17.05 -13.19
C HIS A 106 -6.68 16.11 -13.73
N HIS A 107 -5.44 16.28 -13.27
CA HIS A 107 -4.32 15.44 -13.73
C HIS A 107 -4.45 13.99 -13.26
N GLY A 108 -5.01 13.74 -12.08
CA GLY A 108 -5.31 12.39 -11.60
C GLY A 108 -6.30 11.65 -12.51
N VAL A 109 -7.36 12.32 -12.95
CA VAL A 109 -8.32 11.75 -13.93
C VAL A 109 -7.66 11.47 -15.27
N VAL A 110 -6.83 12.39 -15.77
CA VAL A 110 -6.08 12.19 -17.03
C VAL A 110 -5.15 10.97 -16.92
N GLN A 111 -4.40 10.84 -15.82
CA GLN A 111 -3.54 9.69 -15.56
C GLN A 111 -4.34 8.39 -15.51
N PHE A 112 -5.48 8.39 -14.82
CA PHE A 112 -6.37 7.24 -14.75
C PHE A 112 -6.87 6.81 -16.14
N ILE A 113 -7.37 7.75 -16.95
CA ILE A 113 -7.85 7.47 -18.32
C ILE A 113 -6.72 6.90 -19.19
N ASN A 114 -5.50 7.46 -19.08
CA ASN A 114 -4.35 6.98 -19.83
C ASN A 114 -3.95 5.56 -19.41
N LEU A 115 -3.94 5.26 -18.11
CA LEU A 115 -3.69 3.92 -17.59
C LEU A 115 -4.75 2.93 -18.06
N TYR A 116 -6.03 3.30 -17.97
CA TYR A 116 -7.15 2.48 -18.43
C TYR A 116 -7.00 2.17 -19.93
N ARG A 117 -6.80 3.17 -20.78
CA ARG A 117 -6.62 2.97 -22.23
C ARG A 117 -5.43 2.06 -22.54
N ARG A 118 -4.33 2.18 -21.79
CA ARG A 118 -3.12 1.38 -21.98
C ARG A 118 -3.30 -0.08 -21.55
N LEU A 119 -4.10 -0.34 -20.52
CA LEU A 119 -4.17 -1.64 -19.85
C LEU A 119 -5.49 -2.39 -20.07
N ARG A 120 -6.54 -1.75 -20.62
CA ARG A 120 -7.88 -2.34 -20.79
C ARG A 120 -7.88 -3.67 -21.51
N ASP A 121 -7.03 -3.80 -22.53
CA ASP A 121 -7.01 -4.97 -23.41
C ASP A 121 -5.90 -5.98 -23.02
N ARG A 122 -5.25 -5.78 -21.87
CA ARG A 122 -4.20 -6.67 -21.34
C ARG A 122 -4.79 -8.02 -20.95
N GLN A 123 -4.17 -9.09 -21.41
CA GLN A 123 -4.56 -10.47 -21.12
C GLN A 123 -3.33 -11.32 -20.78
N GLY A 124 -3.56 -12.51 -20.21
CA GLY A 124 -2.48 -13.47 -19.90
C GLY A 124 -1.75 -13.19 -18.59
N ASP A 125 -2.30 -12.32 -17.73
CA ASP A 125 -1.75 -12.14 -16.38
C ASP A 125 -1.97 -13.37 -15.52
N VAL A 126 -0.92 -13.79 -14.82
CA VAL A 126 -1.00 -14.85 -13.81
C VAL A 126 -1.46 -14.26 -12.49
N LEU A 127 -2.25 -15.02 -11.72
CA LEU A 127 -2.65 -14.62 -10.38
C LEU A 127 -1.40 -14.45 -9.51
N LYS A 128 -1.14 -13.19 -9.15
CA LYS A 128 -0.13 -12.78 -8.19
C LYS A 128 -0.84 -12.13 -7.02
N TRP A 129 -0.38 -12.41 -5.81
CA TRP A 129 -0.95 -11.86 -4.60
C TRP A 129 0.12 -11.80 -3.51
N GLY A 130 -0.18 -11.09 -2.43
CA GLY A 130 0.73 -10.91 -1.31
C GLY A 130 -0.07 -10.53 -0.07
N ASP A 131 0.61 -10.53 1.07
CA ASP A 131 0.08 -10.05 2.34
C ASP A 131 0.92 -8.88 2.84
N GLU A 132 0.28 -8.00 3.59
CA GLU A 132 0.91 -6.86 4.26
C GLU A 132 0.61 -6.98 5.75
N VAL A 133 1.65 -6.90 6.58
CA VAL A 133 1.52 -7.04 8.04
C VAL A 133 2.20 -5.87 8.71
N GLU A 134 1.41 -5.13 9.48
CA GLU A 134 1.87 -4.05 10.34
C GLU A 134 2.29 -4.60 11.71
N TYR A 135 3.38 -4.07 12.23
CA TYR A 135 3.92 -4.40 13.54
C TYR A 135 4.14 -3.13 14.36
N MET A 136 3.81 -3.20 15.64
CA MET A 136 4.19 -2.21 16.64
C MET A 136 5.42 -2.72 17.41
N ILE A 137 6.42 -1.87 17.61
CA ILE A 137 7.59 -2.16 18.45
C ILE A 137 7.21 -1.82 19.90
N VAL A 138 7.05 -2.83 20.74
CA VAL A 138 6.66 -2.68 22.14
C VAL A 138 7.86 -2.91 23.04
N LYS A 139 8.13 -1.96 23.94
CA LYS A 139 9.16 -2.00 24.96
C LYS A 139 8.56 -2.35 26.32
N PHE A 140 9.08 -3.40 26.94
CA PHE A 140 8.70 -3.83 28.28
C PHE A 140 9.67 -3.29 29.33
N ASP A 141 9.11 -2.87 30.47
CA ASP A 141 9.83 -2.59 31.71
C ASP A 141 9.32 -3.54 32.79
N ASP A 142 10.05 -4.64 32.99
CA ASP A 142 9.66 -5.69 33.93
C ASP A 142 9.68 -5.25 35.40
N LYS A 143 10.48 -4.24 35.73
CA LYS A 143 10.58 -3.70 37.10
C LYS A 143 9.35 -2.84 37.40
N LYS A 144 8.95 -1.99 36.45
CA LYS A 144 7.78 -1.11 36.60
C LYS A 144 6.47 -1.78 36.18
N LYS A 145 6.52 -2.96 35.57
CA LYS A 145 5.37 -3.68 35.01
C LYS A 145 4.60 -2.83 33.99
N THR A 146 5.34 -2.11 33.14
CA THR A 146 4.75 -1.28 32.07
C THR A 146 5.19 -1.74 30.70
N ALA A 147 4.28 -1.63 29.72
CA ALA A 147 4.61 -1.71 28.30
C ALA A 147 4.45 -0.34 27.67
N LYS A 148 5.35 0.03 26.75
CA LYS A 148 5.31 1.30 26.00
C LYS A 148 5.66 1.07 24.54
N LEU A 149 5.24 1.97 23.67
CA LEU A 149 5.66 1.98 22.27
C LEU A 149 7.09 2.51 22.16
N SER A 150 7.93 1.80 21.40
CA SER A 150 9.30 2.22 21.10
C SER A 150 9.34 2.99 19.79
N LEU A 151 9.79 4.25 19.83
CA LEU A 151 9.82 5.15 18.67
C LEU A 151 11.03 4.93 17.75
N ARG A 152 11.55 3.69 17.71
CA ARG A 152 12.77 3.31 17.00
C ARG A 152 12.51 2.74 15.60
N ALA A 153 11.29 2.87 15.06
CA ALA A 153 10.96 2.27 13.77
C ALA A 153 11.91 2.71 12.65
N LEU A 154 12.23 4.00 12.57
CA LEU A 154 13.13 4.54 11.55
C LEU A 154 14.55 3.94 11.62
N GLU A 155 15.10 3.81 12.84
CA GLU A 155 16.41 3.19 13.06
C GLU A 155 16.43 1.74 12.58
N VAL A 156 15.39 0.98 12.93
CA VAL A 156 15.25 -0.43 12.54
C VAL A 156 15.05 -0.57 11.03
N LEU A 157 14.21 0.28 10.42
CA LEU A 157 13.95 0.29 8.98
C LEU A 157 15.18 0.60 8.15
N ASN A 158 16.02 1.54 8.60
CA ASN A 158 17.27 1.88 7.92
C ASN A 158 18.16 0.65 7.72
N VAL A 159 18.20 -0.27 8.69
CA VAL A 159 18.96 -1.52 8.60
C VAL A 159 18.21 -2.57 7.77
N LEU A 160 16.90 -2.73 7.97
CA LEU A 160 16.09 -3.72 7.25
C LEU A 160 16.12 -3.50 5.73
N GLN A 161 16.07 -2.24 5.29
CA GLN A 161 16.04 -1.89 3.87
C GLN A 161 17.40 -2.06 3.17
N GLU A 162 18.52 -2.20 3.89
CA GLU A 162 19.83 -2.42 3.27
C GLU A 162 19.88 -3.69 2.41
N LYS A 163 19.14 -4.73 2.81
CA LYS A 163 19.05 -5.98 2.04
C LYS A 163 18.38 -5.77 0.70
N GLU A 164 17.26 -5.04 0.67
CA GLU A 164 16.56 -4.72 -0.59
C GLU A 164 17.42 -3.81 -1.47
N LEU A 165 18.13 -2.85 -0.88
CA LEU A 165 18.98 -1.93 -1.64
C LEU A 165 20.22 -2.61 -2.22
N SER A 166 20.73 -3.66 -1.57
CA SER A 166 21.87 -4.44 -2.05
C SER A 166 21.48 -5.55 -3.02
N ASP A 167 20.31 -6.17 -2.82
CA ASP A 167 19.76 -7.22 -3.68
C ASP A 167 18.24 -7.05 -3.86
N PRO A 168 17.81 -6.15 -4.77
CA PRO A 168 16.38 -5.84 -4.96
C PRO A 168 15.54 -7.05 -5.37
N GLU A 169 16.16 -8.07 -5.98
CA GLU A 169 15.46 -9.21 -6.55
C GLU A 169 15.60 -10.49 -5.71
N GLY A 170 16.52 -10.56 -4.75
CA GLY A 170 16.75 -11.78 -3.96
C GLY A 170 16.23 -11.72 -2.52
N VAL A 171 15.67 -10.59 -2.10
CA VAL A 171 15.12 -10.47 -0.74
C VAL A 171 13.90 -11.35 -0.51
N LYS A 172 13.76 -11.84 0.73
CA LYS A 172 12.60 -12.62 1.18
C LYS A 172 11.47 -11.76 1.75
N SER A 173 11.79 -10.52 2.09
CA SER A 173 10.89 -9.58 2.77
C SER A 173 11.20 -8.16 2.33
N LEU A 174 10.17 -7.34 2.20
CA LEU A 174 10.27 -5.89 2.00
C LEU A 174 9.75 -5.20 3.25
N TRP A 175 10.33 -4.06 3.57
CA TRP A 175 10.02 -3.31 4.79
C TRP A 175 9.73 -1.84 4.47
N ARG A 176 8.62 -1.32 4.98
CA ARG A 176 8.16 0.05 4.74
C ARG A 176 7.85 0.75 6.06
N PRO A 177 8.00 2.09 6.12
CA PRO A 177 7.54 2.85 7.27
C PRO A 177 6.01 2.86 7.31
N GLU A 178 5.47 3.02 8.51
CA GLU A 178 4.07 3.30 8.73
C GLU A 178 3.89 4.62 9.48
N TYR A 179 2.64 5.09 9.62
CA TYR A 179 2.34 6.38 10.22
C TYR A 179 2.99 6.59 11.61
N GLY A 180 2.95 5.57 12.47
CA GLY A 180 3.54 5.64 13.80
C GLY A 180 5.06 5.46 13.77
N ALA A 181 5.81 6.31 14.48
CA ALA A 181 7.26 6.14 14.66
C ALA A 181 7.67 4.85 15.44
N TYR A 182 6.68 4.08 15.88
CA TYR A 182 6.79 2.76 16.50
C TYR A 182 6.29 1.63 15.60
N MET A 183 5.88 1.93 14.37
CA MET A 183 5.30 0.97 13.42
C MET A 183 6.26 0.66 12.28
N ILE A 184 6.29 -0.60 11.89
CA ILE A 184 6.94 -1.07 10.67
C ILE A 184 5.98 -2.00 9.92
N GLU A 185 5.97 -1.92 8.60
CA GLU A 185 5.19 -2.83 7.75
C GLU A 185 6.14 -3.79 7.03
N GLY A 186 5.79 -5.08 7.03
CA GLY A 186 6.52 -6.11 6.31
C GLY A 186 5.64 -6.81 5.28
N THR A 187 6.17 -7.00 4.07
CA THR A 187 5.52 -7.72 2.96
C THR A 187 6.46 -8.81 2.41
N PRO A 188 5.99 -9.81 1.65
CA PRO A 188 6.90 -10.78 1.04
C PRO A 188 7.78 -10.12 -0.02
N GLY A 189 9.03 -10.58 -0.13
CA GLY A 189 10.02 -10.08 -1.10
C GLY A 189 9.56 -10.14 -2.56
N LYS A 190 8.70 -11.10 -2.87
CA LYS A 190 8.04 -11.25 -4.16
C LYS A 190 6.58 -11.65 -3.94
N PRO A 191 5.68 -11.26 -4.86
CA PRO A 191 4.31 -11.75 -4.82
C PRO A 191 4.30 -13.28 -4.92
N TYR A 192 3.41 -13.90 -4.15
CA TYR A 192 3.07 -15.30 -4.27
C TYR A 192 2.43 -15.59 -5.63
N GLY A 193 2.59 -16.82 -6.13
CA GLY A 193 1.95 -17.26 -7.37
C GLY A 193 0.54 -17.82 -7.15
N GLY A 194 -0.14 -18.11 -8.25
CA GLY A 194 -1.53 -18.58 -8.25
C GLY A 194 -1.75 -20.05 -7.90
N LEU A 195 -0.70 -20.85 -7.71
CA LEU A 195 -0.83 -22.25 -7.29
C LEU A 195 -1.24 -22.36 -5.83
N LEU A 196 -2.13 -23.32 -5.51
CA LEU A 196 -2.56 -23.59 -4.13
C LEU A 196 -1.39 -23.89 -3.18
N ALA A 197 -0.28 -24.43 -3.69
CA ALA A 197 0.92 -24.68 -2.90
C ALA A 197 1.50 -23.40 -2.25
N HIS A 198 1.26 -22.21 -2.81
CA HIS A 198 1.74 -20.97 -2.23
C HIS A 198 1.03 -20.57 -0.93
N PHE A 199 -0.15 -21.10 -0.63
CA PHE A 199 -0.78 -20.88 0.69
C PHE A 199 0.06 -21.46 1.83
N ASN A 200 0.80 -22.54 1.56
CA ASN A 200 1.62 -23.21 2.57
C ASN A 200 2.90 -22.43 2.95
N ILE A 201 3.27 -21.39 2.19
CA ILE A 201 4.48 -20.60 2.46
C ILE A 201 4.19 -19.26 3.16
N VAL A 202 2.92 -18.84 3.24
CA VAL A 202 2.54 -17.54 3.80
C VAL A 202 2.96 -17.42 5.26
N GLU A 203 2.56 -18.38 6.11
CA GLU A 203 2.89 -18.35 7.54
C GLU A 203 4.40 -18.44 7.76
N ALA A 204 5.10 -19.25 6.97
CA ALA A 204 6.55 -19.36 7.04
C ALA A 204 7.24 -18.03 6.68
N ASN A 205 6.72 -17.31 5.67
CA ASN A 205 7.21 -15.98 5.31
C ASN A 205 6.90 -14.93 6.40
N MET A 206 5.69 -14.93 6.97
CA MET A 206 5.33 -14.05 8.10
C MET A 206 6.21 -14.31 9.33
N ARG A 207 6.51 -15.58 9.64
CA ARG A 207 7.40 -15.96 10.73
C ARG A 207 8.82 -15.45 10.48
N TYR A 208 9.34 -15.66 9.26
CA TYR A 208 10.64 -15.13 8.85
C TYR A 208 10.71 -13.60 9.03
N ARG A 209 9.69 -12.86 8.59
CA ARG A 209 9.61 -11.40 8.79
C ARG A 209 9.68 -11.02 10.26
N ARG A 210 8.90 -11.68 11.12
CA ARG A 210 8.91 -11.43 12.57
C ARG A 210 10.30 -11.67 13.16
N GLU A 211 10.94 -12.79 12.83
CA GLU A 211 12.29 -13.11 13.29
C GLU A 211 13.33 -12.11 12.78
N GLU A 212 13.20 -11.68 11.53
CA GLU A 212 14.09 -10.72 10.90
C GLU A 212 14.04 -9.37 11.62
N ALA A 213 12.86 -8.81 11.87
CA ALA A 213 12.71 -7.58 12.62
C ALA A 213 13.14 -7.74 14.09
N GLN A 214 12.75 -8.85 14.74
CA GLN A 214 13.06 -9.10 16.16
C GLN A 214 14.57 -9.14 16.44
N ARG A 215 15.41 -9.57 15.48
CA ARG A 215 16.88 -9.57 15.62
C ARG A 215 17.51 -8.18 15.76
N LEU A 216 16.79 -7.13 15.35
CA LEU A 216 17.27 -5.74 15.40
C LEU A 216 16.77 -4.97 16.63
N LEU A 217 15.87 -5.57 17.40
CA LEU A 217 15.28 -4.96 18.58
C LEU A 217 16.16 -5.10 19.82
N GLN A 218 15.98 -4.21 20.78
CA GLN A 218 16.64 -4.34 22.09
C GLN A 218 16.12 -5.57 22.85
N PRO A 219 16.87 -6.09 23.84
CA PRO A 219 16.46 -7.28 24.61
C PRO A 219 15.09 -7.15 25.29
N ASN A 220 14.64 -5.93 25.58
CA ASN A 220 13.33 -5.66 26.18
C ASN A 220 12.30 -5.11 25.19
N GLU A 221 12.54 -5.27 23.89
CA GLU A 221 11.64 -4.85 22.82
C GLU A 221 11.15 -6.06 22.02
N VAL A 222 9.89 -6.03 21.61
CA VAL A 222 9.25 -7.09 20.82
C VAL A 222 8.42 -6.48 19.70
N VAL A 223 8.48 -7.08 18.51
CA VAL A 223 7.54 -6.77 17.44
C VAL A 223 6.21 -7.48 17.68
N MET A 224 5.13 -6.73 17.80
CA MET A 224 3.78 -7.25 18.04
C MET A 224 2.84 -6.81 16.92
N SER A 225 2.05 -7.74 16.40
CA SER A 225 1.01 -7.47 15.40
C SER A 225 -0.29 -7.15 16.14
N LEU A 226 -0.37 -5.96 16.72
CA LEU A 226 -1.54 -5.45 17.45
C LEU A 226 -2.34 -4.53 16.54
N THR A 227 -3.66 -4.66 16.54
CA THR A 227 -4.54 -3.72 15.83
C THR A 227 -4.60 -2.36 16.53
N SER A 228 -4.41 -2.34 17.85
CA SER A 228 -4.41 -1.12 18.66
C SER A 228 -3.54 -1.34 19.90
N PHE A 229 -2.77 -0.32 20.29
CA PHE A 229 -2.03 -0.32 21.54
C PHE A 229 -2.94 0.22 22.66
N PRO A 230 -3.19 -0.55 23.73
CA PRO A 230 -4.16 -0.21 24.78
C PRO A 230 -3.68 0.87 25.75
#